data_AF-A0A535YNE7-F1
#
_entry.id   AF-A0A535YNE7-F1
#
_cell.length_a   1.000
_cell.length_b   1.000
_cell.length_c   1.000
_cell.angle_alpha   90.00
_cell.angle_beta   90.00
_cell.angle_gamma   90.00
#
_symmetry.space_group_name_H-M   'P 1'
#
loop_
_entity.id
_entity.type
_entity.pdbx_description
1 polymer ?
#
loop_
_entity_poly.entity_id
_entity_poly.type
_entity_poly.pdbx_seq_one_letter_code
_entity_poly.pdbx_strand_id
1 'polypeptide(L)'
;MSSSDFGGQQRIVAAKRAINDFLGTLKNDRAGVVTFAGEAMVLSPLTLDYAAAQRLVQPLEPGKVLKDGTAIGIGLATALNVLRSSTARSKVVVLATDGDENIFDLRAMDAAQLAKTLGIRVYTIGVAPTGRGSGEVNEQLLKDMATLAGGTYNRASDENGLRNIYREIEALEKARVGSRGFIETNDASLPFVVAGTALLVLEILLAATLFRRIP
;
A
#
# COMPACT_ATOMS: atom_id res chain seq x y z
N MET A 1 -0.70 -14.56 13.28
CA MET A 1 -0.04 -13.38 13.89
C MET A 1 -0.25 -13.19 15.40
N SER A 2 -0.86 -14.15 16.09
CA SER A 2 -1.17 -14.05 17.53
C SER A 2 -0.02 -14.47 18.46
N SER A 3 1.00 -15.15 17.96
CA SER A 3 2.14 -15.63 18.76
C SER A 3 2.99 -14.46 19.30
N SER A 4 3.45 -14.57 20.55
CA SER A 4 4.27 -13.59 21.27
C SER A 4 5.78 -13.91 21.25
N ASP A 5 6.25 -14.53 20.18
CA ASP A 5 7.62 -15.05 20.03
C ASP A 5 8.55 -14.11 19.24
N PHE A 6 8.12 -12.86 18.98
CA PHE A 6 8.83 -11.91 18.14
C PHE A 6 9.50 -10.82 18.99
N GLY A 7 10.63 -11.17 19.63
CA GLY A 7 11.34 -10.26 20.54
C GLY A 7 10.56 -9.92 21.81
N GLY A 8 9.69 -10.83 22.28
CA GLY A 8 8.86 -10.64 23.48
C GLY A 8 7.54 -9.92 23.24
N GLN A 9 7.17 -9.65 21.98
CA GLN A 9 5.88 -9.06 21.61
C GLN A 9 5.13 -9.92 20.60
N GLN A 10 3.82 -9.66 20.47
CA GLN A 10 3.00 -10.31 19.46
C GLN A 10 3.42 -9.90 18.05
N ARG A 11 3.51 -10.86 17.12
CA ARG A 11 3.87 -10.60 15.71
C ARG A 11 2.99 -9.53 15.07
N ILE A 12 1.68 -9.50 15.37
CA ILE A 12 0.77 -8.46 14.86
C ILE A 12 1.13 -7.05 15.36
N VAL A 13 1.63 -6.92 16.59
CA VAL A 13 2.03 -5.62 17.16
C VAL A 13 3.26 -5.10 16.41
N ALA A 14 4.24 -5.95 16.17
CA ALA A 14 5.41 -5.61 15.37
C ALA A 14 5.03 -5.25 13.93
N ALA A 15 4.12 -6.00 13.30
CA ALA A 15 3.62 -5.72 11.96
C ALA A 15 2.90 -4.36 11.88
N LYS A 16 2.02 -4.05 12.85
CA LYS A 16 1.35 -2.75 12.93
C LYS A 16 2.34 -1.59 13.04
N ARG A 17 3.36 -1.72 13.90
CA ARG A 17 4.40 -0.68 14.04
C ARG A 17 5.16 -0.51 12.73
N ALA A 18 5.65 -1.60 12.14
CA ALA A 18 6.36 -1.53 10.88
C ALA A 18 5.53 -0.91 9.75
N ILE A 19 4.24 -1.23 9.66
CA ILE A 19 3.31 -0.59 8.71
C ILE A 19 3.16 0.90 9.01
N ASN A 20 2.95 1.29 10.27
CA ASN A 20 2.82 2.70 10.63
C ASN A 20 4.08 3.50 10.32
N ASP A 21 5.24 2.94 10.64
CA ASP A 21 6.54 3.54 10.33
C ASP A 21 6.74 3.68 8.83
N PHE A 22 6.45 2.63 8.05
CA PHE A 22 6.54 2.65 6.59
C PHE A 22 5.59 3.68 5.98
N LEU A 23 4.33 3.74 6.41
CA LEU A 23 3.38 4.77 5.96
C LEU A 23 3.88 6.19 6.27
N GLY A 24 4.62 6.35 7.38
CA GLY A 24 5.23 7.63 7.75
C GLY A 24 6.46 8.02 6.92
N THR A 25 7.08 7.10 6.17
CA THR A 25 8.20 7.43 5.27
C THR A 25 7.74 7.86 3.88
N LEU A 26 6.53 7.47 3.48
CA LEU A 26 5.95 7.83 2.19
C LEU A 26 5.65 9.33 2.13
N LYS A 27 5.96 9.95 0.99
CA LYS A 27 5.72 11.39 0.77
C LYS A 27 4.71 11.63 -0.34
N ASN A 28 4.88 10.98 -1.49
CA ASN A 28 4.09 11.26 -2.70
C ASN A 28 3.45 9.99 -3.30
N ASP A 29 3.45 8.90 -2.54
CA ASP A 29 3.00 7.60 -3.02
C ASP A 29 1.65 7.27 -2.38
N ARG A 30 0.65 6.97 -3.20
CA ARG A 30 -0.64 6.51 -2.66
C ARG A 30 -0.46 5.13 -2.02
N ALA A 31 -0.87 4.99 -0.77
CA ALA A 31 -0.80 3.74 -0.03
C ALA A 31 -2.20 3.28 0.38
N GLY A 32 -2.41 1.97 0.35
CA GLY A 32 -3.61 1.31 0.84
C GLY A 32 -3.23 0.16 1.76
N VAL A 33 -4.16 -0.26 2.60
CA VAL A 33 -3.94 -1.36 3.55
C VAL A 33 -5.03 -2.40 3.33
N VAL A 34 -4.61 -3.64 3.12
CA VAL A 34 -5.48 -4.82 3.08
C VAL A 34 -5.10 -5.70 4.25
N THR A 35 -6.10 -6.19 4.98
CA THR A 35 -5.92 -7.19 6.03
C THR A 35 -6.58 -8.48 5.57
N PHE A 36 -5.96 -9.61 5.93
CA PHE A 36 -6.45 -10.93 5.56
C PHE A 36 -6.21 -11.94 6.69
N ALA A 37 -7.07 -12.95 6.71
CA ALA A 37 -6.97 -14.17 7.49
C ALA A 37 -7.62 -15.27 6.63
N GLY A 38 -8.72 -15.90 7.06
CA GLY A 38 -9.48 -16.79 6.19
C GLY A 38 -10.30 -16.10 5.09
N GLU A 39 -10.48 -14.79 5.23
CA GLU A 39 -11.01 -13.90 4.18
C GLU A 39 -10.15 -12.63 4.13
N ALA A 40 -10.41 -11.71 3.20
CA ALA A 40 -9.66 -10.46 3.09
C ALA A 40 -10.58 -9.25 2.95
N MET A 41 -10.16 -8.12 3.53
CA MET A 41 -10.86 -6.84 3.40
C MET A 41 -9.89 -5.69 3.17
N VAL A 42 -10.36 -4.70 2.41
CA VAL A 42 -9.67 -3.43 2.24
C VAL A 42 -9.91 -2.61 3.51
N LEU A 43 -8.86 -2.45 4.31
CA LEU A 43 -8.92 -1.65 5.52
C LEU A 43 -8.81 -0.16 5.20
N SER A 44 -7.89 0.19 4.29
CA SER A 44 -7.75 1.55 3.74
C SER A 44 -7.62 1.47 2.23
N PRO A 45 -8.42 2.23 1.46
CA PRO A 45 -8.18 2.41 0.03
C PRO A 45 -6.87 3.16 -0.21
N LEU A 46 -6.45 3.25 -1.48
CA LEU A 46 -5.31 4.07 -1.89
C LEU A 46 -5.53 5.53 -1.53
N THR A 47 -4.69 6.06 -0.65
CA THR A 47 -4.78 7.43 -0.15
C THR A 47 -3.39 8.07 0.01
N LEU A 48 -3.36 9.41 0.02
CA LEU A 48 -2.22 10.20 0.47
C LEU A 48 -2.36 10.60 1.95
N ASP A 49 -3.53 10.37 2.56
CA ASP A 49 -3.75 10.58 3.99
C ASP A 49 -3.24 9.37 4.78
N TYR A 50 -1.92 9.34 5.00
CA TYR A 50 -1.27 8.28 5.75
C TYR A 50 -1.73 8.25 7.21
N ALA A 51 -2.09 9.40 7.80
CA ALA A 51 -2.56 9.47 9.17
C ALA A 51 -3.92 8.76 9.33
N ALA A 52 -4.83 8.92 8.37
CA ALA A 52 -6.08 8.16 8.33
C ALA A 52 -5.81 6.65 8.20
N ALA A 53 -4.93 6.24 7.29
CA ALA A 53 -4.58 4.82 7.13
C ALA A 53 -3.97 4.21 8.42
N GLN A 54 -3.06 4.93 9.08
CA GLN A 54 -2.46 4.51 10.35
C GLN A 54 -3.50 4.31 11.46
N ARG A 55 -4.50 5.20 11.56
CA ARG A 55 -5.59 5.07 12.56
C ARG A 55 -6.43 3.81 12.35
N LEU A 56 -6.60 3.37 11.10
CA LEU A 56 -7.36 2.16 10.77
C LEU A 56 -6.57 0.87 11.11
N VAL A 57 -5.24 0.92 11.05
CA VAL A 57 -4.36 -0.21 11.39
C VAL A 57 -4.29 -0.48 12.90
N GLN A 58 -4.34 0.57 13.73
CA GLN A 58 -4.18 0.45 15.18
C GLN A 58 -5.11 -0.56 15.87
N PRO A 59 -6.44 -0.60 15.62
CA PRO A 59 -7.36 -1.49 16.33
C PRO A 59 -7.34 -2.96 15.86
N LEU A 60 -6.56 -3.34 14.84
CA LEU A 60 -6.60 -4.71 14.29
C LEU A 60 -6.18 -5.77 15.31
N GLU A 61 -7.03 -6.73 15.64
CA GLU A 61 -6.66 -7.82 16.54
C GLU A 61 -6.88 -9.18 15.87
N PRO A 62 -5.97 -10.16 16.06
CA PRO A 62 -6.15 -11.49 15.46
C PRO A 62 -7.47 -12.12 15.95
N GLY A 63 -8.21 -12.76 15.03
CA GLY A 63 -9.45 -13.48 15.35
C GLY A 63 -10.66 -12.61 15.73
N LYS A 64 -10.55 -11.26 15.67
CA LYS A 64 -11.67 -10.36 16.01
C LYS A 64 -12.42 -9.78 14.82
N VAL A 65 -11.73 -9.59 13.70
CA VAL A 65 -12.29 -8.88 12.52
C VAL A 65 -12.62 -9.84 11.38
N LEU A 66 -11.79 -10.87 11.21
CA LEU A 66 -11.86 -11.82 10.09
C LEU A 66 -11.96 -13.23 10.63
N LYS A 67 -12.58 -14.10 9.86
CA LYS A 67 -12.56 -15.56 10.11
C LYS A 67 -11.13 -16.07 10.19
N ASP A 68 -10.91 -17.02 11.09
CA ASP A 68 -9.61 -17.67 11.24
C ASP A 68 -9.18 -18.42 9.98
N GLY A 69 -7.86 -18.54 9.81
CA GLY A 69 -7.22 -19.16 8.66
C GLY A 69 -6.29 -18.21 7.93
N THR A 70 -5.75 -18.66 6.79
CA THR A 70 -4.72 -17.95 6.04
C THR A 70 -4.96 -18.18 4.55
N ALA A 71 -5.70 -17.27 3.94
CA ALA A 71 -6.06 -17.23 2.52
C ALA A 71 -5.16 -16.21 1.79
N ILE A 72 -3.91 -16.60 1.51
CA ILE A 72 -2.91 -15.72 0.91
C ILE A 72 -3.35 -15.26 -0.48
N GLY A 73 -3.85 -16.18 -1.32
CA GLY A 73 -4.32 -15.82 -2.66
C GLY A 73 -5.45 -14.80 -2.65
N ILE A 74 -6.43 -14.94 -1.74
CA ILE A 74 -7.54 -13.98 -1.58
C ILE A 74 -7.01 -12.62 -1.10
N GLY A 75 -6.13 -12.59 -0.09
CA GLY A 75 -5.50 -11.37 0.39
C GLY A 75 -4.75 -10.61 -0.71
N LEU A 76 -3.95 -11.33 -1.50
CA LEU A 76 -3.23 -10.76 -2.63
C LEU A 76 -4.21 -10.26 -3.70
N ALA A 77 -5.19 -11.06 -4.12
CA ALA A 77 -6.17 -10.68 -5.14
C ALA A 77 -6.97 -9.42 -4.74
N THR A 78 -7.35 -9.29 -3.46
CA THR A 78 -8.01 -8.07 -2.95
C THR A 78 -7.09 -6.85 -3.09
N ALA A 79 -5.79 -6.98 -2.76
CA ALA A 79 -4.82 -5.90 -2.97
C ALA A 79 -4.62 -5.56 -4.46
N LEU A 80 -4.56 -6.56 -5.33
CA LEU A 80 -4.47 -6.36 -6.78
C LEU A 80 -5.69 -5.63 -7.33
N ASN A 81 -6.89 -5.96 -6.84
CA ASN A 81 -8.12 -5.29 -7.25
C ASN A 81 -8.12 -3.80 -6.88
N VAL A 82 -7.62 -3.46 -5.69
CA VAL A 82 -7.43 -2.06 -5.26
C VAL A 82 -6.44 -1.32 -6.16
N LEU A 83 -5.36 -1.99 -6.60
CA LEU A 83 -4.32 -1.39 -7.44
C LEU A 83 -4.67 -1.35 -8.93
N ARG A 84 -5.59 -2.19 -9.41
CA ARG A 84 -5.93 -2.30 -10.84
C ARG A 84 -6.41 -0.99 -11.44
N SER A 85 -7.16 -0.17 -10.68
CA SER A 85 -7.67 1.13 -11.13
C SER A 85 -6.65 2.27 -10.97
N SER A 86 -5.47 2.00 -10.42
CA SER A 86 -4.43 3.02 -10.23
C SER A 86 -3.76 3.36 -11.55
N THR A 87 -3.68 4.66 -11.84
CA THR A 87 -2.92 5.26 -12.95
C THR A 87 -1.42 5.41 -12.67
N ALA A 88 -0.93 4.92 -11.52
CA ALA A 88 0.47 5.04 -11.16
C ALA A 88 1.38 4.25 -12.13
N ARG A 89 2.52 4.85 -12.51
CA ARG A 89 3.53 4.22 -13.37
C ARG A 89 4.12 2.94 -12.76
N SER A 90 4.18 2.88 -11.43
CA SER A 90 4.61 1.71 -10.69
C SER A 90 3.57 1.31 -9.66
N LYS A 91 3.31 0.01 -9.56
CA LYS A 91 2.36 -0.60 -8.62
C LYS A 91 3.05 -1.76 -7.92
N VAL A 92 2.93 -1.77 -6.60
CA VAL A 92 3.64 -2.71 -5.73
C VAL A 92 2.69 -3.17 -4.62
N VAL A 93 2.75 -4.47 -4.31
CA VAL A 93 2.15 -5.06 -3.11
C VAL A 93 3.29 -5.57 -2.22
N VAL A 94 3.25 -5.24 -0.93
CA VAL A 94 4.09 -5.87 0.08
C VAL A 94 3.20 -6.77 0.92
N LEU A 95 3.37 -8.08 0.77
CA LEU A 95 2.60 -9.10 1.46
C LEU A 95 3.41 -9.63 2.64
N ALA A 96 2.89 -9.45 3.86
CA ALA A 96 3.50 -10.03 5.07
C ALA A 96 2.58 -11.12 5.64
N THR A 97 3.13 -12.29 5.93
CA THR A 97 2.42 -13.41 6.55
C THR A 97 3.30 -14.11 7.58
N ASP A 98 2.69 -14.69 8.59
CA ASP A 98 3.39 -15.45 9.65
C ASP A 98 2.97 -16.92 9.72
N GLY A 99 2.17 -17.38 8.75
CA GLY A 99 1.70 -18.75 8.65
C GLY A 99 1.51 -19.20 7.20
N ASP A 100 1.31 -20.51 7.08
CA ASP A 100 1.06 -21.19 5.81
C ASP A 100 -0.35 -20.98 5.28
N GLU A 101 -0.45 -20.92 3.96
CA GLU A 101 -1.73 -20.95 3.27
C GLU A 101 -2.47 -22.24 3.63
N ASN A 102 -3.66 -22.11 4.20
CA ASN A 102 -4.50 -23.24 4.60
C ASN A 102 -5.94 -23.12 4.10
N ILE A 103 -6.29 -21.99 3.50
CA ILE A 103 -7.54 -21.77 2.78
C ILE A 103 -7.19 -21.51 1.32
N PHE A 104 -7.77 -22.31 0.43
CA PHE A 104 -7.38 -22.41 -0.97
C PHE A 104 -8.49 -21.99 -1.96
N ASP A 105 -9.41 -21.12 -1.53
CA ASP A 105 -10.48 -20.57 -2.40
C ASP A 105 -9.89 -19.89 -3.66
N LEU A 106 -8.74 -19.26 -3.50
CA LEU A 106 -7.85 -18.85 -4.58
C LEU A 106 -6.41 -19.15 -4.14
N ARG A 107 -5.65 -19.88 -4.95
CA ARG A 107 -4.27 -20.25 -4.59
C ARG A 107 -3.34 -19.05 -4.70
N ALA A 108 -2.35 -18.99 -3.81
CA ALA A 108 -1.39 -17.89 -3.79
C ALA A 108 -0.63 -17.73 -5.13
N MET A 109 -0.28 -18.85 -5.78
CA MET A 109 0.41 -18.82 -7.09
C MET A 109 -0.46 -18.26 -8.21
N ASP A 110 -1.77 -18.53 -8.21
CA ASP A 110 -2.69 -17.99 -9.21
C ASP A 110 -2.82 -16.47 -9.05
N ALA A 111 -2.90 -15.99 -7.80
CA ALA A 111 -2.88 -14.57 -7.50
C ALA A 111 -1.54 -13.89 -7.88
N ALA A 112 -0.41 -14.57 -7.69
CA ALA A 112 0.90 -14.06 -8.13
C ALA A 112 1.01 -13.99 -9.68
N GLN A 113 0.45 -14.97 -10.39
CA GLN A 113 0.36 -14.95 -11.85
C GLN A 113 -0.53 -13.80 -12.34
N LEU A 114 -1.63 -13.52 -11.64
CA LEU A 114 -2.46 -12.35 -11.91
C LEU A 114 -1.69 -11.04 -11.68
N ALA A 115 -0.92 -10.95 -10.59
CA ALA A 115 -0.08 -9.78 -10.29
C ALA A 115 0.90 -9.48 -11.44
N LYS A 116 1.61 -10.52 -11.92
CA LYS A 116 2.50 -10.43 -13.08
C LYS A 116 1.77 -9.90 -14.31
N THR A 117 0.59 -10.44 -14.60
CA THR A 117 -0.24 -10.04 -15.77
C THR A 117 -0.69 -8.58 -15.68
N LEU A 118 -0.96 -8.08 -14.48
CA LEU A 118 -1.35 -6.68 -14.23
C LEU A 118 -0.16 -5.71 -14.16
N GLY A 119 1.07 -6.21 -14.30
CA GLY A 119 2.30 -5.43 -14.12
C GLY A 119 2.46 -4.91 -12.68
N ILE A 120 1.95 -5.65 -11.69
CA ILE A 120 2.04 -5.32 -10.27
C ILE A 120 3.10 -6.21 -9.64
N ARG A 121 4.12 -5.60 -9.04
CA ARG A 121 5.18 -6.32 -8.34
C ARG A 121 4.73 -6.75 -6.96
N VAL A 122 5.13 -7.95 -6.54
CA VAL A 122 4.79 -8.49 -5.22
C VAL A 122 6.08 -8.80 -4.46
N TYR A 123 6.26 -8.13 -3.33
CA TYR A 123 7.28 -8.47 -2.34
C TYR A 123 6.62 -9.27 -1.24
N THR A 124 7.24 -10.38 -0.84
CA THR A 124 6.70 -11.25 0.20
C THR A 124 7.61 -11.21 1.43
N ILE A 125 7.01 -11.19 2.62
CA ILE A 125 7.71 -11.14 3.89
C ILE A 125 7.18 -12.26 4.78
N GLY A 126 8.05 -13.22 5.10
CA GLY A 126 7.78 -14.22 6.12
C GLY A 126 8.12 -13.66 7.50
N VAL A 127 7.12 -13.52 8.37
CA VAL A 127 7.28 -13.00 9.75
C VAL A 127 7.38 -14.20 10.70
N ALA A 128 8.59 -14.63 11.01
CA ALA A 128 8.82 -15.77 11.90
C ALA A 128 10.14 -15.60 12.64
N PRO A 129 10.17 -15.83 13.97
CA PRO A 129 11.39 -15.70 14.77
C PRO A 129 12.49 -16.69 14.33
N THR A 130 13.72 -16.41 14.73
CA THR A 130 14.88 -17.29 14.54
C THR A 130 14.93 -18.36 15.65
N GLY A 131 14.83 -19.64 15.28
CA GLY A 131 14.94 -20.75 16.24
C GLY A 131 14.36 -22.08 15.74
N ARG A 132 14.76 -23.21 16.34
CA ARG A 132 14.14 -24.54 16.09
C ARG A 132 12.72 -24.54 16.65
N GLY A 133 11.73 -24.85 15.82
CA GLY A 133 10.31 -24.69 16.13
C GLY A 133 9.70 -23.37 15.65
N SER A 134 10.42 -22.62 14.82
CA SER A 134 9.88 -21.45 14.12
C SER A 134 8.68 -21.89 13.27
N GLY A 135 7.51 -21.30 13.56
CA GLY A 135 6.25 -21.61 12.88
C GLY A 135 6.45 -21.76 11.37
N GLU A 136 5.92 -22.84 10.83
CA GLU A 136 6.09 -23.25 9.44
C GLU A 136 5.45 -22.17 8.56
N VAL A 137 6.32 -21.32 8.00
CA VAL A 137 6.01 -20.48 6.85
C VAL A 137 6.67 -21.14 5.66
N ASN A 138 5.91 -21.38 4.61
CA ASN A 138 6.32 -21.98 3.36
C ASN A 138 7.07 -20.90 2.59
N GLU A 139 8.34 -20.73 2.97
CA GLU A 139 9.23 -19.76 2.34
C GLU A 139 9.36 -20.01 0.84
N GLN A 140 9.27 -21.27 0.41
CA GLN A 140 9.37 -21.64 -0.99
C GLN A 140 8.20 -21.05 -1.78
N LEU A 141 6.97 -21.21 -1.29
CA LEU A 141 5.79 -20.59 -1.89
C LEU A 141 5.94 -19.06 -1.98
N LEU A 142 6.36 -18.42 -0.89
CA LEU A 142 6.53 -16.95 -0.86
C LEU A 142 7.64 -16.47 -1.81
N LYS A 143 8.73 -17.22 -1.93
CA LYS A 143 9.81 -16.97 -2.91
C LYS A 143 9.29 -17.08 -4.33
N ASP A 144 8.60 -18.18 -4.65
CA ASP A 144 8.08 -18.44 -5.98
C ASP A 144 7.06 -17.37 -6.41
N MET A 145 6.16 -16.95 -5.51
CA MET A 145 5.23 -15.84 -5.76
C MET A 145 5.95 -14.53 -6.05
N ALA A 146 6.93 -14.15 -5.21
CA ALA A 146 7.64 -12.90 -5.38
C ALA A 146 8.46 -12.89 -6.68
N THR A 147 9.18 -13.97 -6.96
CA THR A 147 9.94 -14.12 -8.21
C THR A 147 9.03 -14.08 -9.43
N LEU A 148 7.88 -14.77 -9.40
CA LEU A 148 6.92 -14.76 -10.50
C LEU A 148 6.40 -13.35 -10.80
N ALA A 149 6.11 -12.57 -9.76
CA ALA A 149 5.61 -11.20 -9.87
C ALA A 149 6.70 -10.13 -10.01
N GLY A 150 8.00 -10.50 -10.05
CA GLY A 150 9.11 -9.56 -10.23
C GLY A 150 9.53 -8.75 -8.99
N GLY A 151 9.17 -9.23 -7.79
CA GLY A 151 9.66 -8.75 -6.51
C GLY A 151 10.66 -9.73 -5.86
N THR A 152 10.88 -9.57 -4.57
CA THR A 152 11.78 -10.42 -3.77
C THR A 152 11.11 -10.90 -2.48
N TYR A 153 11.53 -12.06 -2.01
CA TYR A 153 11.16 -12.58 -0.71
C TYR A 153 12.17 -12.15 0.35
N ASN A 154 11.67 -11.78 1.52
CA ASN A 154 12.47 -11.50 2.70
C ASN A 154 11.92 -12.21 3.94
N ARG A 155 12.77 -12.52 4.90
CA ARG A 155 12.37 -13.05 6.21
C ARG A 155 12.62 -12.01 7.29
N ALA A 156 11.59 -11.71 8.07
CA ALA A 156 11.68 -10.85 9.23
C ALA A 156 11.64 -11.70 10.51
N SER A 157 12.69 -11.61 11.31
CA SER A 157 12.85 -12.35 12.57
C SER A 157 12.55 -11.52 13.81
N ASP A 158 12.59 -10.19 13.67
CA ASP A 158 12.25 -9.21 14.70
C ASP A 158 11.68 -7.92 14.08
N GLU A 159 11.23 -6.99 14.93
CA GLU A 159 10.61 -5.73 14.51
C GLU A 159 11.57 -4.87 13.67
N ASN A 160 12.86 -4.88 14.02
CA ASN A 160 13.88 -4.08 13.33
C ASN A 160 14.15 -4.63 11.93
N GLY A 161 14.24 -5.95 11.78
CA GLY A 161 14.37 -6.64 10.51
C GLY A 161 13.18 -6.35 9.61
N LEU A 162 11.96 -6.41 10.14
CA LEU A 162 10.75 -6.06 9.37
C LEU A 162 10.80 -4.61 8.87
N ARG A 163 11.14 -3.67 9.75
CA ARG A 163 11.30 -2.24 9.42
C ARG A 163 12.38 -2.02 8.34
N ASN A 164 13.50 -2.72 8.43
CA ASN A 164 14.59 -2.61 7.47
C ASN A 164 14.19 -3.13 6.08
N ILE A 165 13.45 -4.24 6.02
CA ILE A 165 12.93 -4.80 4.75
C ILE A 165 12.01 -3.79 4.06
N TYR A 166 11.11 -3.13 4.80
CA TYR A 166 10.25 -2.09 4.22
C TYR A 166 11.06 -0.93 3.61
N ARG A 167 12.11 -0.47 4.30
CA ARG A 167 13.00 0.58 3.79
C ARG A 167 13.78 0.15 2.55
N GLU A 168 14.24 -1.10 2.53
CA GLU A 168 14.94 -1.67 1.37
C GLU A 168 14.03 -1.73 0.14
N ILE A 169 12.80 -2.21 0.30
CA ILE A 169 11.79 -2.24 -0.76
C ILE A 169 11.54 -0.82 -1.28
N GLU A 170 11.37 0.16 -0.39
CA GLU A 170 11.18 1.58 -0.77
C GLU A 170 12.34 2.10 -1.64
N ALA A 171 13.59 1.81 -1.24
CA ALA A 171 14.77 2.23 -1.97
C ALA A 171 14.88 1.57 -3.36
N LEU A 172 14.62 0.26 -3.45
CA LEU A 172 14.61 -0.49 -4.71
C LEU A 172 13.56 0.06 -5.68
N GLU A 173 12.37 0.40 -5.18
CA GLU A 173 11.29 0.96 -5.98
C GLU A 173 11.61 2.36 -6.50
N LYS A 174 12.12 3.24 -5.64
CA LYS A 174 12.54 4.58 -6.03
C LYS A 174 13.64 4.55 -7.10
N ALA A 175 14.60 3.64 -6.97
CA ALA A 175 15.67 3.46 -7.94
C ALA A 175 15.14 3.01 -9.31
N ARG A 176 14.16 2.09 -9.35
CA ARG A 176 13.59 1.54 -10.60
C ARG A 176 12.66 2.50 -11.33
N VAL A 177 11.87 3.29 -10.61
CA VAL A 177 10.89 4.21 -11.21
C VAL A 177 11.55 5.47 -11.79
N GLY A 178 12.76 5.80 -11.32
CA GLY A 178 13.46 7.03 -11.67
C GLY A 178 12.84 8.23 -10.95
N SER A 179 13.68 9.13 -10.45
CA SER A 179 13.33 10.24 -9.55
C SER A 179 12.57 11.41 -10.20
N ARG A 180 11.65 11.15 -11.14
CA ARG A 180 10.82 12.20 -11.74
C ARG A 180 9.41 12.17 -11.18
N GLY A 181 9.27 12.75 -9.99
CA GLY A 181 7.97 13.15 -9.45
C GLY A 181 7.34 14.21 -10.36
N PHE A 182 6.58 13.78 -11.35
CA PHE A 182 5.62 14.65 -12.01
C PHE A 182 4.34 14.52 -11.22
N ILE A 183 4.06 15.54 -10.41
CA ILE A 183 2.70 15.80 -9.97
C ILE A 183 1.97 16.23 -11.25
N GLU A 184 1.18 15.34 -11.84
CA GLU A 184 0.15 15.75 -12.79
C GLU A 184 -0.96 16.40 -11.96
N THR A 185 -0.74 17.65 -11.57
CA THR A 185 -1.80 18.49 -11.04
C THR A 185 -2.74 18.72 -12.22
N ASN A 186 -3.86 18.01 -12.24
CA ASN A 186 -4.92 18.28 -13.20
C ASN A 186 -5.59 19.59 -12.75
N ASP A 187 -4.94 20.69 -13.08
CA ASP A 187 -5.24 22.01 -12.54
C ASP A 187 -6.46 22.58 -13.28
N ALA A 188 -7.64 22.12 -12.86
CA ALA A 188 -8.91 22.64 -13.33
C ALA A 188 -9.14 24.12 -12.92
N SER A 189 -8.19 24.76 -12.21
CA SER A 189 -8.27 26.16 -11.78
C SER A 189 -8.02 27.15 -12.92
N LEU A 190 -7.24 26.78 -13.94
CA LEU A 190 -6.86 27.65 -15.06
C LEU A 190 -8.06 28.26 -15.82
N PRO A 191 -9.12 27.52 -16.18
CA PRO A 191 -10.30 28.12 -16.80
C PRO A 191 -11.04 29.11 -15.86
N PHE A 192 -11.07 28.85 -14.56
CA PHE A 192 -11.70 29.77 -13.59
C PHE A 192 -10.88 31.06 -13.39
N VAL A 193 -9.55 30.95 -13.40
CA VAL A 193 -8.66 32.12 -13.34
C VAL A 193 -8.81 32.98 -14.58
N VAL A 194 -8.84 32.37 -15.77
CA VAL A 194 -9.06 33.10 -17.04
C VAL A 194 -10.45 33.74 -17.07
N ALA A 195 -11.50 33.03 -16.66
CA ALA A 195 -12.85 33.57 -16.58
C ALA A 195 -12.93 34.76 -15.60
N GLY A 196 -12.32 34.65 -14.42
CA GLY A 196 -12.27 35.74 -13.43
C GLY A 196 -11.51 36.95 -13.94
N THR A 197 -10.36 36.74 -14.61
CA THR A 197 -9.54 37.83 -15.18
C THR A 197 -10.29 38.54 -16.31
N ALA A 198 -10.99 37.78 -17.16
CA ALA A 198 -11.81 38.34 -18.24
C ALA A 198 -12.97 39.19 -17.70
N LEU A 199 -13.65 38.73 -16.65
CA LEU A 199 -14.71 39.48 -15.97
C LEU A 199 -14.20 40.80 -15.38
N LEU A 200 -13.00 40.79 -14.78
CA LEU A 200 -12.38 41.97 -14.20
C LEU A 200 -11.98 43.00 -15.27
N VAL A 201 -11.40 42.55 -16.38
CA VAL A 201 -11.09 43.41 -17.54
C VAL A 201 -12.37 44.00 -18.13
N LEU A 202 -13.43 43.19 -18.24
CA LEU A 202 -14.72 43.64 -18.75
C LEU A 202 -15.35 44.71 -17.84
N GLU A 203 -15.27 44.55 -16.52
CA GLU A 203 -15.71 45.55 -15.56
C GLU A 203 -14.97 46.87 -15.75
N ILE A 204 -13.63 46.83 -15.83
CA ILE A 204 -12.79 48.03 -16.02
C ILE A 204 -13.16 48.74 -17.33
N LEU A 205 -13.35 47.99 -18.42
CA LEU A 205 -13.75 48.54 -19.70
C LEU A 205 -15.15 49.18 -19.62
N LEU A 206 -16.13 48.48 -19.03
CA LEU A 206 -17.49 49.00 -18.86
C LEU A 206 -17.53 50.27 -17.98
N ALA A 207 -16.74 50.30 -16.91
CA ALA A 207 -16.59 51.47 -16.04
C ALA A 207 -15.88 52.63 -16.74
N ALA A 208 -14.91 52.36 -17.63
CA ALA A 208 -14.18 53.37 -18.39
C ALA A 208 -14.96 53.93 -19.58
N THR A 209 -15.81 53.13 -20.25
CA THR A 209 -16.47 53.52 -21.50
C THR A 209 -17.96 53.82 -21.39
N LEU A 210 -18.73 52.99 -20.67
CA LEU A 210 -20.20 53.04 -20.72
C LEU A 210 -20.82 53.65 -19.45
N PHE A 211 -20.27 53.33 -18.28
CA PHE A 211 -20.70 53.83 -16.98
C PHE A 211 -19.70 54.83 -16.42
N ARG A 212 -19.46 55.90 -17.18
CA ARG A 212 -18.65 57.03 -16.70
C ARG A 212 -19.37 57.63 -15.48
N ARG A 213 -18.99 57.19 -14.27
CA ARG A 213 -19.42 57.78 -13.02
C ARG A 213 -18.77 59.16 -12.95
N ILE A 214 -19.50 60.16 -13.44
CA ILE A 214 -19.22 61.55 -13.14
C ILE A 214 -19.40 61.70 -11.62
N PRO A 215 -18.46 62.34 -10.90
CA PRO A 215 -18.61 62.61 -9.48
C PRO A 215 -19.87 63.40 -9.15
#